data_AF-A0A382KY49-F1
#
_entry.id   AF-A0A382KY49-F1
#
_cell.length_a   1.000
_cell.length_b   1.000
_cell.length_c   1.000
_cell.angle_alpha   90.00
_cell.angle_beta   90.00
_cell.angle_gamma   90.00
#
_symmetry.space_group_name_H-M   'P 1'
#
loop_
_entity.id
_entity.type
_entity.pdbx_description
1 polymer ?
#
loop_
_entity_poly.entity_id
_entity_poly.type
_entity_poly.pdbx_seq_one_letter_code
_entity_poly.pdbx_strand_id
1 'polypeptide(L)' 'KDQIKYSKKNLKRKNFKKGDLIFWKGHVAVCLNSTKLVHAYGPEKKVIIMPIKKTIDLIEKTVHLKVKKITRI' A
#
# COMPACT_ATOMS: atom_id res chain seq x y z
N LYS A 1 12.26 4.14 -13.17
CA LYS A 1 12.20 5.39 -12.37
C LYS A 1 11.32 5.12 -11.15
N ASP A 2 11.86 5.08 -9.93
CA ASP A 2 11.09 4.79 -8.71
C ASP A 2 10.08 5.91 -8.38
N GLN A 3 8.78 5.58 -8.32
CA GLN A 3 7.69 6.53 -8.02
C GLN A 3 7.81 7.15 -6.62
N ILE A 4 8.54 6.49 -5.71
CA ILE A 4 8.76 6.92 -4.31
C ILE A 4 9.40 8.32 -4.21
N LYS A 5 10.21 8.73 -5.22
CA LYS A 5 10.92 10.02 -5.26
C LYS A 5 9.99 11.23 -5.40
N TYR A 6 8.80 11.05 -5.99
CA TYR A 6 7.84 12.15 -6.20
C TYR A 6 7.01 12.48 -4.94
N SER A 7 7.03 11.61 -3.94
CA SER A 7 6.33 11.84 -2.68
C SER A 7 7.21 12.63 -1.69
N LYS A 8 6.78 13.85 -1.35
CA LYS A 8 7.55 14.80 -0.51
C LYS A 8 7.59 14.41 0.99
N LYS A 9 6.55 13.77 1.53
CA LYS A 9 6.42 13.50 2.99
C LYS A 9 6.14 12.03 3.27
N ASN A 10 6.94 11.44 4.17
CA ASN A 10 6.63 10.13 4.76
C ASN A 10 5.75 10.34 6.01
N LEU A 11 4.61 9.66 6.07
CA LEU A 11 3.71 9.73 7.21
C LEU A 11 4.24 8.82 8.32
N LYS A 12 4.62 9.41 9.47
CA LYS A 12 4.98 8.67 10.69
C LYS A 12 3.76 8.19 11.50
N ARG A 13 2.53 8.35 10.99
CA ARG A 13 1.28 8.10 11.74
C ARG A 13 0.80 6.66 11.55
N LYS A 14 0.22 6.07 12.61
CA LYS A 14 -0.32 4.69 12.62
C LYS A 14 -1.69 4.54 11.96
N ASN A 15 -2.39 5.64 11.67
CA ASN A 15 -3.77 5.61 11.18
C ASN A 15 -3.81 5.89 9.67
N PHE A 16 -4.31 4.90 8.93
CA PHE A 16 -4.60 5.04 7.50
C PHE A 16 -5.81 5.94 7.26
N LYS A 17 -5.79 6.67 6.16
CA LYS A 17 -6.89 7.52 5.67
C LYS A 17 -7.08 7.33 4.17
N LYS A 18 -8.25 7.75 3.69
CA LYS A 18 -8.53 7.83 2.25
C LYS A 18 -7.44 8.66 1.56
N GLY A 19 -6.91 8.15 0.45
CA GLY A 19 -5.83 8.80 -0.30
C GLY A 19 -4.42 8.54 0.23
N ASP A 20 -4.25 7.72 1.27
CA ASP A 20 -2.91 7.22 1.61
C ASP A 20 -2.41 6.25 0.53
N LEU A 21 -1.16 6.39 0.12
CA LEU A 21 -0.45 5.47 -0.74
C LEU A 21 0.52 4.65 0.10
N ILE A 22 0.44 3.33 -0.03
CA ILE A 22 1.35 2.39 0.63
C ILE A 22 2.29 1.83 -0.43
N PHE A 23 3.61 1.97 -0.20
CA PHE A 23 4.64 1.53 -1.14
C PHE A 23 5.41 0.33 -0.60
N TRP A 24 5.61 -0.65 -1.49
CA TRP A 24 6.57 -1.74 -1.35
C TRP A 24 7.59 -1.64 -2.49
N LYS A 25 8.61 -2.51 -2.50
CA LYS A 25 9.54 -2.59 -3.63
C LYS A 25 8.75 -3.05 -4.88
N GLY A 26 8.56 -2.15 -5.84
CA GLY A 26 7.90 -2.46 -7.12
C GLY A 26 6.38 -2.59 -7.07
N HIS A 27 5.73 -2.32 -5.93
CA HIS A 27 4.28 -2.43 -5.76
C HIS A 27 3.70 -1.26 -4.99
N VAL A 28 2.43 -0.91 -5.25
CA VAL A 28 1.72 0.21 -4.63
C VAL A 28 0.25 -0.13 -4.40
N ALA A 29 -0.33 0.44 -3.35
CA ALA A 29 -1.75 0.39 -3.05
C ALA A 29 -2.26 1.77 -2.63
N VAL A 30 -3.56 2.02 -2.84
CA VAL A 30 -4.25 3.25 -2.41
C VAL A 30 -5.28 2.91 -1.35
N CYS A 31 -5.22 3.57 -0.18
CA CYS A 31 -6.22 3.45 0.86
C CYS A 31 -7.52 4.14 0.47
N LEU A 32 -8.63 3.40 0.53
CA LEU A 32 -9.98 3.94 0.31
C LEU A 32 -10.55 4.56 1.59
N ASN A 33 -10.15 4.05 2.74
CA ASN A 33 -10.49 4.56 4.06
C ASN A 33 -9.46 4.05 5.09
N SER A 34 -9.78 4.06 6.39
CA SER A 34 -8.89 3.61 7.46
C SER A 34 -8.69 2.10 7.54
N THR A 35 -9.48 1.30 6.83
CA THR A 35 -9.48 -0.17 6.93
C THR A 35 -9.32 -0.89 5.61
N LYS A 36 -9.68 -0.28 4.47
CA LYS A 36 -9.66 -0.87 3.13
C LYS A 36 -8.73 -0.11 2.18
N LEU A 37 -8.06 -0.85 1.30
CA LEU A 37 -7.27 -0.35 0.19
C LEU A 37 -7.71 -0.98 -1.12
N VAL A 38 -7.26 -0.39 -2.23
CA VAL A 38 -7.35 -0.95 -3.57
C VAL A 38 -5.94 -1.11 -4.15
N HIS A 39 -5.68 -2.24 -4.81
CA HIS A 39 -4.44 -2.48 -5.53
C HIS A 39 -4.64 -3.48 -6.67
N ALA A 40 -3.72 -3.47 -7.64
CA ALA A 40 -3.61 -4.54 -8.61
C ALA A 40 -3.08 -5.80 -7.91
N TYR A 41 -3.80 -6.92 -8.04
CA TYR A 41 -3.42 -8.18 -7.41
C TYR A 41 -3.13 -9.24 -8.47
N GLY A 42 -1.84 -9.55 -8.64
CA GLY A 42 -1.33 -10.47 -9.64
C GLY A 42 -1.99 -11.86 -9.64
N PRO A 43 -2.14 -12.52 -8.46
CA PRO A 43 -2.79 -13.84 -8.39
C PRO A 43 -4.20 -13.88 -8.96
N GLU A 44 -5.01 -12.83 -8.71
CA GLU A 44 -6.38 -12.74 -9.21
C GLU A 44 -6.50 -12.05 -10.58
N LYS A 45 -5.37 -11.59 -11.16
CA LYS A 45 -5.28 -10.87 -12.44
C LYS A 45 -6.25 -9.67 -12.56
N LYS A 46 -6.63 -9.06 -11.44
CA LYS A 46 -7.60 -7.96 -11.38
C LYS A 46 -7.26 -6.96 -10.27
N VAL A 47 -7.92 -5.80 -10.32
CA VAL A 47 -7.84 -4.80 -9.24
C VAL A 47 -8.87 -5.17 -8.18
N ILE A 48 -8.44 -5.29 -6.92
CA ILE A 48 -9.31 -5.72 -5.82
C ILE A 48 -9.24 -4.78 -4.62
N ILE A 49 -10.34 -4.77 -3.86
CA ILE A 49 -10.43 -4.08 -2.57
C ILE A 49 -10.17 -5.09 -1.46
N MET A 50 -9.21 -4.80 -0.58
CA MET A 50 -8.85 -5.67 0.53
C MET A 50 -8.63 -4.91 1.85
N PRO A 51 -8.74 -5.58 3.01
CA PRO A 51 -8.39 -4.98 4.28
C PRO A 51 -6.89 -4.67 4.37
N ILE A 52 -6.54 -3.44 4.79
CA ILE A 52 -5.16 -2.93 4.79
C ILE A 52 -4.21 -3.84 5.58
N LYS A 53 -4.57 -4.18 6.82
CA LYS A 53 -3.73 -5.04 7.68
C LYS A 53 -3.52 -6.42 7.05
N LYS A 54 -4.60 -7.05 6.60
CA LYS A 54 -4.55 -8.35 5.92
C LYS A 54 -3.65 -8.30 4.69
N THR A 55 -3.73 -7.24 3.88
CA THR A 55 -2.89 -7.08 2.69
C THR A 55 -1.42 -6.89 3.06
N ILE A 56 -1.10 -6.06 4.06
CA ILE A 56 0.28 -5.88 4.52
C ILE A 56 0.85 -7.22 5.01
N ASP A 57 0.12 -7.94 5.86
CA ASP A 57 0.53 -9.24 6.40
C ASP A 57 0.68 -10.28 5.30
N LEU A 58 -0.23 -10.32 4.32
CA LEU A 58 -0.18 -11.26 3.20
C LEU A 58 1.05 -11.01 2.33
N ILE A 59 1.35 -9.75 2.01
CA ILE A 59 2.51 -9.37 1.21
C ILE A 59 3.81 -9.70 1.96
N GLU A 60 3.87 -9.43 3.26
CA GLU A 60 5.03 -9.81 4.07
C GLU A 60 5.21 -11.33 4.13
N LYS A 61 4.14 -12.11 4.29
CA LYS A 61 4.22 -13.58 4.37
C LYS A 61 4.53 -14.27 3.05
N THR A 62 3.96 -13.79 1.94
CA THR A 62 4.07 -14.48 0.65
C THR A 62 5.29 -14.07 -0.15
N VAL A 63 5.70 -12.80 -0.07
CA VAL A 63 6.82 -12.25 -0.87
C VAL A 63 7.86 -11.53 -0.03
N HIS A 64 7.78 -11.57 1.30
CA HIS A 64 8.76 -11.00 2.23
C HIS A 64 9.02 -9.50 2.03
N LEU A 65 8.03 -8.77 1.51
CA LEU A 65 8.14 -7.33 1.29
C LEU A 65 7.54 -6.55 2.45
N LYS A 66 8.38 -5.74 3.10
CA LYS A 66 7.97 -4.76 4.12
C LYS A 66 7.53 -3.45 3.47
N VAL A 67 6.60 -2.75 4.13
CA VAL A 67 6.19 -1.39 3.73
C VAL A 67 7.41 -0.47 3.77
N LYS A 68 7.74 0.15 2.63
CA LYS A 68 8.87 1.09 2.52
C LYS A 68 8.48 2.52 2.87
N LYS A 69 7.27 2.94 2.48
CA LYS A 69 6.83 4.32 2.66
C LYS A 69 5.31 4.38 2.67
N ILE A 70 4.78 5.29 3.48
CA ILE A 70 3.38 5.70 3.43
C ILE A 70 3.35 7.20 3.19
N THR A 71 2.57 7.66 2.22
CA THR A 71 2.38 9.08 1.94
C THR A 71 0.92 9.35 1.64
N ARG A 72 0.51 10.60 1.57
CA ARG A 72 -0.82 11.00 1.15
C ARG A 72 -0.68 11.85 -0.10
N ILE A 73 -1.56 11.60 -1.06
CA ILE A 73 -1.71 12.42 -2.26
C ILE A 73 -2.06 13.85 -1.84
#